data_AF-A0A5C6P189-F1
#
_entry.id   AF-A0A5C6P189-F1
#
_cell.length_a   1.000
_cell.length_b   1.000
_cell.length_c   1.000
_cell.angle_alpha   90.00
_cell.angle_beta   90.00
_cell.angle_gamma   90.00
#
_symmetry.space_group_name_H-M   'P 1'
#
loop_
_entity.id
_entity.type
_entity.pdbx_description
1 polymer ?
#
loop_
_entity_poly.entity_id
_entity_poly.type
_entity_poly.pdbx_seq_one_letter_code
_entity_poly.pdbx_strand_id
1 'polypeptide(L)'
;MHKCTQHRLTGKERKCLKRRKELMSSIRGVSHFTRRTKRRLYFKLQLWMWRKRQKKYNFALFRAKKQETRKLELSERVEADSAIAVHPASIQTEPNLEVMKKDIHEFLDNFYRMYGSFIPLQKTDVLKHLRRTFNMDFSNSKNSIFPEVDRYRTAVVQNSVPSFQVVYKKHTLTLDDLCTLADQNWLNDQVMNMYGELMMDSANHEVHFLNSFFHRQLMTKGYDGVKRWTKQVDLFSKSLLLVPVHLEVHWCLVAADNIRKRICLYDSQGNALQKVARNVLKYLMTEAKERKQTAFENGWTVSFDEEIPQQSNENDCGVFVLEYSRCLTLGKPLNFSQRDIPKIRKRIYKELCDCKIHLQD
;
A
#
# COMPACT_ATOMS: atom_id res chain seq x y z
N MET A 1 -34.09 -22.33 22.28
CA MET A 1 -34.80 -22.68 21.03
C MET A 1 -35.27 -21.40 20.34
N HIS A 2 -34.52 -20.89 19.36
CA HIS A 2 -35.02 -19.87 18.42
C HIS A 2 -34.58 -20.22 17.00
N LYS A 3 -35.55 -20.21 16.09
CA LYS A 3 -35.51 -20.81 14.75
C LYS A 3 -34.69 -19.95 13.79
N CYS A 4 -33.82 -20.61 13.04
CA CYS A 4 -33.06 -20.06 11.92
C CYS A 4 -33.95 -19.93 10.68
N THR A 5 -34.11 -18.72 10.16
CA THR A 5 -34.77 -18.44 8.88
C THR A 5 -33.75 -18.60 7.75
N GLN A 6 -33.88 -19.68 6.97
CA GLN A 6 -33.12 -19.86 5.72
C GLN A 6 -33.69 -18.92 4.64
N HIS A 7 -32.94 -17.89 4.24
CA HIS A 7 -33.24 -17.15 3.03
C HIS A 7 -32.81 -17.92 1.78
N ARG A 8 -33.79 -18.15 0.90
CA ARG A 8 -33.66 -18.80 -0.41
C ARG A 8 -33.00 -17.82 -1.39
N LEU A 9 -31.81 -18.17 -1.90
CA LEU A 9 -31.10 -17.40 -2.94
C LEU A 9 -31.97 -17.24 -4.21
N THR A 10 -31.91 -16.06 -4.82
CA THR A 10 -32.67 -15.72 -6.02
C THR A 10 -32.03 -16.31 -7.30
N GLY A 11 -32.82 -16.46 -8.36
CA GLY A 11 -32.40 -17.11 -9.61
C GLY A 11 -31.19 -16.48 -10.32
N LYS A 12 -30.90 -15.19 -10.08
CA LYS A 12 -29.71 -14.49 -10.61
C LYS A 12 -28.41 -14.90 -9.89
N GLU A 13 -28.44 -15.10 -8.58
CA GLU A 13 -27.28 -15.49 -7.77
C GLU A 13 -26.83 -16.93 -8.09
N ARG A 14 -27.80 -17.83 -8.36
CA ARG A 14 -27.51 -19.20 -8.83
C ARG A 14 -26.85 -19.22 -10.21
N LYS A 15 -27.24 -18.32 -11.13
CA LYS A 15 -26.63 -18.20 -12.48
C LYS A 15 -25.19 -17.66 -12.41
N CYS A 16 -24.91 -16.70 -11.53
CA CYS A 16 -23.55 -16.17 -11.34
C CYS A 16 -22.60 -17.22 -10.72
N LEU A 17 -23.07 -18.00 -9.73
CA LEU A 17 -22.29 -19.10 -9.15
C LEU A 17 -22.05 -20.26 -10.13
N LYS A 18 -22.99 -20.56 -11.03
CA LYS A 18 -22.80 -21.57 -12.08
C LYS A 18 -21.73 -21.15 -13.10
N ARG A 19 -21.77 -19.90 -13.58
CA ARG A 19 -20.76 -19.37 -14.52
C ARG A 19 -19.33 -19.38 -13.95
N ARG A 20 -19.17 -19.18 -12.64
CA ARG A 20 -17.85 -19.27 -11.96
C ARG A 20 -17.34 -20.72 -11.78
N LYS A 21 -18.24 -21.71 -11.70
CA LYS A 21 -17.87 -23.13 -11.59
C LYS A 21 -17.45 -23.75 -12.94
N GLU A 22 -18.02 -23.29 -14.06
CA GLU A 22 -17.77 -23.86 -15.39
C GLU A 22 -16.47 -23.39 -16.05
N LEU A 23 -15.91 -22.24 -15.63
CA LEU A 23 -14.70 -21.68 -16.27
C LEU A 23 -13.46 -22.59 -16.19
N MET A 24 -13.41 -23.50 -15.20
CA MET A 24 -12.26 -24.41 -15.00
C MET A 24 -12.55 -25.87 -15.37
N SER A 25 -13.78 -26.24 -15.75
CA SER A 25 -14.11 -27.60 -16.19
C SER A 25 -14.03 -27.79 -17.71
N SER A 26 -13.93 -26.71 -18.48
CA SER A 26 -13.95 -26.75 -19.95
C SER A 26 -12.57 -26.76 -20.63
N ILE A 27 -11.47 -26.67 -19.87
CA ILE A 27 -10.12 -26.71 -20.43
C ILE A 27 -9.72 -28.16 -20.73
N ARG A 28 -9.67 -28.54 -22.02
CA ARG A 28 -9.19 -29.87 -22.46
C ARG A 28 -7.80 -30.14 -21.87
N GLY A 29 -7.64 -31.29 -21.20
CA GLY A 29 -6.37 -31.76 -20.64
C GLY A 29 -6.17 -31.62 -19.12
N VAL A 30 -7.11 -30.99 -18.38
CA VAL A 30 -6.93 -30.72 -16.93
C VAL A 30 -7.96 -31.44 -16.05
N SER A 31 -8.89 -32.20 -16.63
CA SER A 31 -10.02 -32.84 -15.92
C SER A 31 -9.58 -33.74 -14.76
N HIS A 32 -8.50 -34.52 -14.95
CA HIS A 32 -7.95 -35.50 -14.00
C HIS A 32 -7.24 -34.89 -12.77
N PHE A 33 -6.92 -33.59 -12.76
CA PHE A 33 -6.24 -32.97 -11.63
C PHE A 33 -7.19 -32.65 -10.46
N THR A 34 -6.71 -32.89 -9.24
CA THR A 34 -7.40 -32.49 -8.00
C THR A 34 -7.57 -30.97 -7.94
N ARG A 35 -8.59 -30.48 -7.19
CA ARG A 35 -8.86 -29.04 -7.00
C ARG A 35 -7.64 -28.26 -6.52
N ARG A 36 -6.80 -28.86 -5.66
CA ARG A 36 -5.59 -28.24 -5.11
C ARG A 36 -4.51 -28.07 -6.19
N THR A 37 -4.36 -29.04 -7.08
CA THR A 37 -3.41 -28.99 -8.20
C THR A 37 -3.85 -27.98 -9.27
N LYS A 38 -5.15 -27.92 -9.58
CA LYS A 38 -5.73 -26.90 -10.47
C LYS A 38 -5.48 -25.48 -9.98
N ARG A 39 -5.64 -25.23 -8.67
CA ARG A 39 -5.31 -23.94 -8.05
C ARG A 39 -3.82 -23.61 -8.17
N ARG A 40 -2.92 -24.55 -7.84
CA ARG A 40 -1.46 -24.33 -7.97
C ARG A 40 -1.03 -24.02 -9.41
N LEU A 41 -1.60 -24.72 -10.40
CA LEU A 41 -1.32 -24.46 -11.82
C LEU A 41 -1.84 -23.09 -12.26
N TYR A 42 -3.04 -22.71 -11.84
CA TYR A 42 -3.59 -21.37 -12.07
C TYR A 42 -2.67 -20.29 -11.48
N PHE A 43 -2.17 -20.46 -10.25
CA PHE A 43 -1.27 -19.48 -9.62
C PHE A 43 0.13 -19.45 -10.23
N LYS A 44 0.67 -20.60 -10.67
CA LYS A 44 1.91 -20.62 -11.48
C LYS A 44 1.74 -19.88 -12.81
N LEU A 45 0.58 -20.03 -13.44
CA LEU A 45 0.23 -19.30 -14.66
C LEU A 45 0.11 -17.80 -14.39
N GLN A 46 -0.51 -17.38 -13.28
CA GLN A 46 -0.59 -15.97 -12.88
C GLN A 46 0.79 -15.36 -12.61
N LEU A 47 1.66 -16.06 -11.88
CA LEU A 47 3.04 -15.60 -11.63
C LEU A 47 3.86 -15.54 -12.93
N TRP A 48 3.69 -16.52 -13.82
CA TRP A 48 4.33 -16.52 -15.14
C TRP A 48 3.80 -15.37 -16.03
N MET A 49 2.47 -15.15 -16.03
CA MET A 49 1.85 -14.02 -16.71
C MET A 49 2.32 -12.69 -16.13
N TRP A 50 2.53 -12.58 -14.82
CA TRP A 50 3.12 -11.41 -14.17
C TRP A 50 4.56 -11.18 -14.65
N ARG A 51 5.42 -12.20 -14.67
CA ARG A 51 6.79 -12.11 -15.23
C ARG A 51 6.79 -11.74 -16.72
N LYS A 52 5.84 -12.25 -17.51
CA LYS A 52 5.63 -11.89 -18.93
C LYS A 52 5.11 -10.46 -19.10
N ARG A 53 4.21 -10.00 -18.22
CA ARG A 53 3.67 -8.63 -18.21
C ARG A 53 4.73 -7.61 -17.82
N GLN A 54 5.60 -7.92 -16.86
CA GLN A 54 6.77 -7.09 -16.52
C GLN A 54 7.69 -6.88 -17.74
N LYS A 55 7.99 -7.97 -18.48
CA LYS A 55 8.76 -7.87 -19.73
C LYS A 55 8.01 -7.08 -20.83
N LYS A 56 6.70 -7.27 -20.97
CA LYS A 56 5.88 -6.58 -21.98
C LYS A 56 5.63 -5.11 -21.65
N TYR A 57 5.54 -4.74 -20.37
CA TYR A 57 5.42 -3.37 -19.88
C TYR A 57 6.64 -2.54 -20.30
N ASN A 58 7.86 -3.07 -20.12
CA ASN A 58 9.09 -2.41 -20.57
C ASN A 58 9.10 -2.14 -22.09
N PHE A 59 8.56 -3.05 -22.91
CA PHE A 59 8.43 -2.86 -24.36
C PHE A 59 7.26 -1.97 -24.79
N ALA A 60 6.13 -2.01 -24.08
CA ALA A 60 4.96 -1.18 -24.36
C ALA A 60 5.22 0.28 -23.96
N LEU A 61 5.90 0.50 -22.84
CA LEU A 61 6.39 1.82 -22.40
C LEU A 61 7.33 2.41 -23.46
N PHE A 62 8.22 1.59 -24.03
CA PHE A 62 9.12 2.00 -25.12
C PHE A 62 8.37 2.36 -26.42
N ARG A 63 7.33 1.60 -26.80
CA ARG A 63 6.52 1.90 -28.00
C ARG A 63 5.58 3.10 -27.83
N ALA A 64 4.94 3.24 -26.67
CA ALA A 64 4.08 4.38 -26.37
C ALA A 64 4.91 5.68 -26.40
N LYS A 65 6.10 5.67 -25.81
CA LYS A 65 7.07 6.79 -25.82
C LYS A 65 7.51 7.20 -27.24
N LYS A 66 7.55 6.25 -28.20
CA LYS A 66 7.89 6.53 -29.61
C LYS A 66 6.72 7.04 -30.45
N GLN A 67 5.47 6.73 -30.07
CA GLN A 67 4.28 7.26 -30.75
C GLN A 67 3.89 8.64 -30.22
N GLU A 68 4.17 8.94 -28.96
CA GLU A 68 3.88 10.21 -28.31
C GLU A 68 4.84 11.32 -28.77
N THR A 69 6.13 11.01 -28.94
CA THR A 69 7.10 11.91 -29.58
C THR A 69 6.72 12.27 -31.02
N ARG A 70 6.21 11.30 -31.80
CA ARG A 70 5.73 11.55 -33.17
C ARG A 70 4.45 12.38 -33.25
N LYS A 71 3.62 12.40 -32.19
CA LYS A 71 2.40 13.22 -32.14
C LYS A 71 2.70 14.65 -31.69
N LEU A 72 3.64 14.82 -30.78
CA LEU A 72 4.14 16.13 -30.33
C LEU A 72 4.86 16.90 -31.46
N GLU A 73 5.66 16.20 -32.28
CA GLU A 73 6.31 16.80 -33.46
C GLU A 73 5.33 17.25 -34.56
N LEU A 74 4.09 16.73 -34.55
CA LEU A 74 3.06 17.10 -35.53
C LEU A 74 2.14 18.23 -35.02
N SER A 75 1.99 18.40 -33.70
CA SER A 75 1.20 19.48 -33.10
C SER A 75 1.97 20.80 -32.98
N GLU A 76 3.30 20.77 -32.95
CA GLU A 76 4.17 21.96 -32.89
C GLU A 76 4.22 22.77 -34.21
N ARG A 77 3.47 22.40 -35.25
CA ARG A 77 3.42 23.14 -36.53
C ARG A 77 2.16 23.97 -36.79
N VAL A 78 1.18 24.02 -35.88
CA VAL A 78 -0.15 24.62 -36.23
C VAL A 78 -0.66 25.76 -35.33
N GLU A 79 -0.14 26.04 -34.15
CA GLU A 79 -0.70 27.12 -33.31
C GLU A 79 0.34 28.13 -32.83
N ALA A 80 0.65 29.08 -33.72
CA ALA A 80 1.15 30.40 -33.36
C ALA A 80 0.18 31.42 -33.97
N ASP A 81 -0.80 31.86 -33.17
CA ASP A 81 -1.33 33.23 -33.17
C ASP A 81 -2.60 33.33 -32.30
N SER A 82 -2.50 34.08 -31.21
CA SER A 82 -3.43 35.17 -30.84
C SER A 82 -3.23 35.57 -29.38
N ALA A 83 -2.69 36.76 -29.19
CA ALA A 83 -2.76 37.51 -27.94
C ALA A 83 -4.11 38.24 -27.86
N ILE A 84 -4.65 38.47 -26.66
CA ILE A 84 -5.38 39.70 -26.28
C ILE A 84 -5.53 39.81 -24.74
N ALA A 85 -5.06 40.98 -24.27
CA ALA A 85 -5.44 41.86 -23.15
C ALA A 85 -5.89 41.35 -21.77
N VAL A 86 -5.23 41.95 -20.77
CA VAL A 86 -5.45 41.89 -19.31
C VAL A 86 -6.12 43.19 -18.83
N HIS A 87 -6.93 43.11 -17.77
CA HIS A 87 -7.21 44.23 -16.85
C HIS A 87 -6.75 43.90 -15.42
N PRO A 88 -6.36 44.91 -14.60
CA PRO A 88 -5.39 44.72 -13.54
C PRO A 88 -6.01 44.61 -12.13
N ALA A 89 -5.38 43.78 -11.28
CA ALA A 89 -5.44 43.92 -9.83
C ALA A 89 -4.13 43.42 -9.20
N SER A 90 -3.55 44.29 -8.36
CA SER A 90 -2.36 44.11 -7.50
C SER A 90 -1.06 43.65 -8.17
N ILE A 91 -0.09 44.57 -8.32
CA ILE A 91 1.27 44.28 -8.77
C ILE A 91 2.01 43.55 -7.64
N GLN A 92 1.89 42.23 -7.62
CA GLN A 92 3.00 41.35 -7.27
C GLN A 92 3.65 40.98 -8.59
N THR A 93 4.88 41.44 -8.84
CA THR A 93 5.59 41.18 -10.09
C THR A 93 5.73 39.67 -10.26
N GLU A 94 5.09 39.08 -11.26
CA GLU A 94 5.21 37.64 -11.51
C GLU A 94 6.69 37.26 -11.68
N PRO A 95 7.13 36.11 -11.14
CA PRO A 95 8.51 35.69 -11.29
C PRO A 95 8.83 35.52 -12.78
N ASN A 96 10.00 35.99 -13.20
CA ASN A 96 10.51 35.69 -14.54
C ASN A 96 10.43 34.17 -14.79
N LEU A 97 9.85 33.77 -15.92
CA LEU A 97 9.62 32.37 -16.28
C LEU A 97 10.89 31.50 -16.13
N GLU A 98 12.06 32.04 -16.46
CA GLU A 98 13.34 31.32 -16.33
C GLU A 98 13.76 31.13 -14.87
N VAL A 99 13.49 32.10 -14.00
CA VAL A 99 13.73 31.97 -12.55
C VAL A 99 12.81 30.89 -11.96
N MET A 100 11.55 30.88 -12.38
CA MET A 100 10.58 29.87 -11.95
C MET A 100 10.96 28.46 -12.39
N LYS A 101 11.39 28.28 -13.66
CA LYS A 101 11.87 26.97 -14.14
C LYS A 101 13.06 26.48 -13.35
N LYS A 102 14.05 27.35 -13.09
CA LYS A 102 15.23 27.01 -12.31
C LYS A 102 14.87 26.55 -10.89
N ASP A 103 13.95 27.26 -10.23
CA ASP A 103 13.45 26.89 -8.89
C ASP A 103 12.72 25.53 -8.91
N ILE A 104 11.88 25.28 -9.91
CA ILE A 104 11.24 23.97 -10.12
C ILE A 104 12.28 22.87 -10.28
N HIS A 105 13.31 23.08 -11.09
CA HIS A 105 14.37 22.10 -11.33
C HIS A 105 15.15 21.80 -10.06
N GLU A 106 15.56 22.83 -9.32
CA GLU A 106 16.27 22.69 -8.04
C GLU A 106 15.42 21.94 -7.00
N PHE A 107 14.13 22.27 -6.91
CA PHE A 107 13.19 21.53 -6.07
C PHE A 107 13.11 20.05 -6.46
N LEU A 108 12.98 19.74 -7.75
CA LEU A 108 12.87 18.37 -8.24
C LEU A 108 14.17 17.58 -8.02
N ASP A 109 15.33 18.20 -8.19
CA ASP A 109 16.63 17.58 -7.90
C ASP A 109 16.77 17.25 -6.42
N ASN A 110 16.45 18.20 -5.54
CA ASN A 110 16.46 17.98 -4.10
C ASN A 110 15.47 16.89 -3.69
N PHE A 111 14.27 16.90 -4.27
CA PHE A 111 13.27 15.86 -4.05
C PHE A 111 13.77 14.48 -4.48
N TYR A 112 14.39 14.39 -5.67
CA TYR A 112 14.90 13.13 -6.19
C TYR A 112 16.08 12.59 -5.37
N ARG A 113 16.97 13.47 -4.89
CA ARG A 113 18.06 13.08 -3.97
C ARG A 113 17.52 12.57 -2.63
N MET A 114 16.49 13.22 -2.11
CA MET A 114 15.88 12.87 -0.82
C MET A 114 15.14 11.53 -0.87
N TYR A 115 14.35 11.29 -1.93
CA TYR A 115 13.46 10.14 -2.01
C TYR A 115 13.95 9.04 -2.96
N GLY A 116 15.02 9.26 -3.72
CA GLY A 116 15.54 8.32 -4.73
C GLY A 116 14.63 8.13 -5.96
N SER A 117 13.43 8.72 -5.94
CA SER A 117 12.42 8.57 -6.98
C SER A 117 11.39 9.69 -6.92
N PHE A 118 10.70 9.92 -8.04
CA PHE A 118 9.51 10.77 -8.08
C PHE A 118 8.19 10.05 -7.75
N ILE A 119 8.23 8.76 -7.35
CA ILE A 119 7.03 8.01 -6.91
C ILE A 119 6.23 8.79 -5.83
N PRO A 120 6.84 9.29 -4.74
CA PRO A 120 6.09 10.01 -3.70
C PRO A 120 5.64 11.41 -4.11
N LEU A 121 6.12 11.95 -5.23
CA LEU A 121 5.85 13.33 -5.63
C LEU A 121 4.37 13.54 -5.97
N GLN A 122 3.79 14.60 -5.43
CA GLN A 122 2.46 15.08 -5.77
C GLN A 122 2.57 16.41 -6.52
N LYS A 123 1.64 16.65 -7.46
CA LYS A 123 1.53 17.94 -8.15
C LYS A 123 1.38 19.11 -7.17
N THR A 124 0.71 18.87 -6.05
CA THR A 124 0.55 19.83 -4.95
C THR A 124 1.85 20.14 -4.22
N ASP A 125 2.86 19.26 -4.23
CA ASP A 125 4.15 19.53 -3.59
C ASP A 125 4.88 20.66 -4.31
N VAL A 126 4.90 20.61 -5.66
CA VAL A 126 5.49 21.67 -6.50
C VAL A 126 4.77 23.00 -6.28
N LEU A 127 3.43 22.99 -6.31
CA LEU A 127 2.65 24.21 -6.09
C LEU A 127 2.85 24.79 -4.69
N LYS A 128 2.93 23.93 -3.66
CA LYS A 128 3.23 24.36 -2.28
C LYS A 128 4.64 24.95 -2.17
N HIS A 129 5.62 24.37 -2.86
CA HIS A 129 6.98 24.90 -2.91
C HIS A 129 6.99 26.29 -3.54
N LEU A 130 6.47 26.43 -4.78
CA LEU A 130 6.42 27.71 -5.49
C LEU A 130 5.68 28.80 -4.69
N ARG A 131 4.54 28.45 -4.08
CA ARG A 131 3.81 29.39 -3.22
C ARG A 131 4.65 29.87 -2.05
N ARG A 132 5.44 29.01 -1.42
CA ARG A 132 6.33 29.38 -0.30
C ARG A 132 7.51 30.21 -0.77
N THR A 133 8.11 29.87 -1.92
CA THR A 133 9.28 30.56 -2.47
C THR A 133 8.94 31.97 -2.95
N PHE A 134 7.83 32.12 -3.67
CA PHE A 134 7.46 33.39 -4.32
C PHE A 134 6.37 34.16 -3.59
N ASN A 135 5.76 33.59 -2.54
CA ASN A 135 4.62 34.17 -1.82
C ASN A 135 3.42 34.54 -2.74
N MET A 136 3.18 33.71 -3.76
CA MET A 136 2.15 33.92 -4.79
C MET A 136 1.28 32.67 -4.98
N ASP A 137 0.05 32.84 -5.48
CA ASP A 137 -0.79 31.71 -5.85
C ASP A 137 -0.62 31.30 -7.32
N PHE A 138 -0.25 30.04 -7.54
CA PHE A 138 0.00 29.46 -8.85
C PHE A 138 -1.16 28.58 -9.34
N SER A 139 -2.37 28.75 -8.78
CA SER A 139 -3.53 27.94 -9.13
C SER A 139 -3.92 28.04 -10.61
N ASN A 140 -3.71 29.22 -11.22
CA ASN A 140 -4.03 29.51 -12.62
C ASN A 140 -2.90 29.11 -13.59
N SER A 141 -1.66 29.04 -13.10
CA SER A 141 -0.48 28.73 -13.91
C SER A 141 -0.14 27.23 -13.97
N LYS A 142 -1.06 26.36 -13.54
CA LYS A 142 -0.88 24.90 -13.56
C LYS A 142 -0.52 24.36 -14.94
N ASN A 143 -1.08 24.96 -15.99
CA ASN A 143 -0.90 24.53 -17.38
C ASN A 143 0.51 24.83 -17.92
N SER A 144 1.23 25.80 -17.37
CA SER A 144 2.64 26.06 -17.73
C SER A 144 3.61 25.30 -16.83
N ILE A 145 3.29 25.14 -15.54
CA ILE A 145 4.16 24.49 -14.55
C ILE A 145 4.25 22.98 -14.77
N PHE A 146 3.13 22.28 -14.93
CA PHE A 146 3.14 20.81 -14.96
C PHE A 146 3.85 20.21 -16.19
N PRO A 147 3.72 20.76 -17.41
CA PRO A 147 4.52 20.29 -18.53
C PRO A 147 6.03 20.40 -18.29
N GLU A 148 6.48 21.47 -17.64
CA GLU A 148 7.89 21.64 -17.30
C GLU A 148 8.36 20.63 -16.25
N VAL A 149 7.53 20.39 -15.21
CA VAL A 149 7.80 19.35 -14.21
C VAL A 149 7.92 17.97 -14.89
N ASP A 150 7.00 17.61 -15.78
CA ASP A 150 7.00 16.30 -16.44
C ASP A 150 8.18 16.15 -17.42
N ARG A 151 8.55 17.23 -18.11
CA ARG A 151 9.75 17.31 -18.95
C ARG A 151 11.01 17.07 -18.12
N TYR A 152 11.18 17.81 -17.03
CA TYR A 152 12.38 17.72 -16.20
C TYR A 152 12.51 16.37 -15.49
N ARG A 153 11.40 15.83 -14.95
CA ARG A 153 11.37 14.48 -14.35
C ARG A 153 11.87 13.42 -15.32
N THR A 154 11.51 13.54 -16.60
CA THR A 154 11.94 12.60 -17.65
C THR A 154 13.44 12.71 -17.92
N ALA A 155 14.01 13.91 -17.85
CA ALA A 155 15.45 14.15 -18.02
C ALA A 155 16.26 13.62 -16.82
N VAL A 156 15.82 13.87 -15.58
CA VAL A 156 16.53 13.44 -14.37
C VAL A 156 16.60 11.92 -14.25
N VAL A 157 15.52 11.19 -14.58
CA VAL A 157 15.49 9.71 -14.49
C VAL A 157 16.46 9.04 -15.47
N GLN A 158 16.96 9.74 -16.49
CA GLN A 158 18.00 9.21 -17.38
C GLN A 158 19.39 9.17 -16.70
N ASN A 159 19.57 9.94 -15.63
CA ASN A 159 20.78 9.93 -14.81
C ASN A 159 20.55 8.93 -13.67
N SER A 160 21.22 7.78 -13.70
CA SER A 160 21.06 6.78 -12.64
C SER A 160 21.62 7.31 -11.32
N VAL A 161 20.87 7.14 -10.23
CA VAL A 161 21.40 7.27 -8.87
C VAL A 161 21.84 5.88 -8.43
N PRO A 162 23.15 5.60 -8.36
CA PRO A 162 23.62 4.33 -7.83
C PRO A 162 23.26 4.26 -6.34
N SER A 163 22.65 3.15 -5.92
CA SER A 163 22.57 2.70 -4.51
C SER A 163 21.70 3.50 -3.52
N PHE A 164 20.55 4.06 -3.95
CA PHE A 164 19.59 4.63 -2.97
C PHE A 164 19.06 3.55 -2.01
N GLN A 165 19.18 3.81 -0.70
CA GLN A 165 18.67 2.97 0.37
C GLN A 165 18.20 3.82 1.55
N VAL A 166 17.19 3.32 2.27
CA VAL A 166 16.72 3.90 3.52
C VAL A 166 17.00 2.88 4.63
N VAL A 167 17.73 3.31 5.67
CA VAL A 167 18.05 2.45 6.81
C VAL A 167 17.33 2.97 8.04
N TYR A 168 16.61 2.09 8.72
CA TYR A 168 15.93 2.38 9.97
C TYR A 168 16.03 1.21 10.93
N LYS A 169 16.74 1.41 12.04
CA LYS A 169 17.09 0.35 13.00
C LYS A 169 17.73 -0.83 12.27
N LYS A 170 17.09 -2.01 12.30
CA LYS A 170 17.55 -3.25 11.65
C LYS A 170 17.03 -3.41 10.21
N HIS A 171 16.22 -2.49 9.72
CA HIS A 171 15.60 -2.56 8.40
C HIS A 171 16.39 -1.72 7.40
N THR A 172 16.58 -2.28 6.21
CA THR A 172 17.18 -1.59 5.07
C THR A 172 16.25 -1.77 3.87
N LEU A 173 15.72 -0.66 3.35
CA LEU A 173 14.92 -0.65 2.13
C LEU A 173 15.78 -0.17 0.97
N THR A 174 15.82 -0.97 -0.09
CA THR A 174 16.39 -0.55 -1.38
C THR A 174 15.37 0.23 -2.19
N LEU A 175 15.82 0.86 -3.28
CA LEU A 175 14.91 1.46 -4.24
C LEU A 175 13.92 0.44 -4.83
N ASP A 176 14.31 -0.82 -5.01
CA ASP A 176 13.42 -1.89 -5.50
C ASP A 176 12.29 -2.19 -4.51
N ASP A 177 12.61 -2.20 -3.20
CA ASP A 177 11.61 -2.35 -2.14
C ASP A 177 10.61 -1.19 -2.16
N LEU A 178 11.12 0.04 -2.23
CA LEU A 178 10.30 1.25 -2.30
C LEU A 178 9.46 1.32 -3.57
N CYS A 179 9.95 0.79 -4.69
CA CYS A 179 9.19 0.71 -5.95
C CYS A 179 7.96 -0.19 -5.86
N THR A 180 7.84 -1.04 -4.83
CA THR A 180 6.59 -1.79 -4.57
C THR A 180 5.42 -0.89 -4.19
N LEU A 181 5.69 0.34 -3.72
CA LEU A 181 4.66 1.34 -3.45
C LEU A 181 4.19 2.07 -4.71
N ALA A 182 4.90 1.94 -5.84
CA ALA A 182 4.49 2.57 -7.10
C ALA A 182 3.19 1.96 -7.66
N ASP A 183 2.30 2.85 -8.10
CA ASP A 183 1.08 2.53 -8.85
C ASP A 183 0.28 1.33 -8.29
N GLN A 184 0.39 0.20 -8.98
CA GLN A 184 -0.41 -1.01 -8.84
C GLN A 184 0.47 -2.20 -8.45
N ASN A 185 1.68 -1.94 -7.93
CA ASN A 185 2.62 -2.98 -7.50
C ASN A 185 2.21 -3.57 -6.15
N TRP A 186 2.58 -4.84 -5.93
CA TRP A 186 2.32 -5.55 -4.69
C TRP A 186 3.39 -5.18 -3.67
N LEU A 187 2.98 -4.80 -2.46
CA LEU A 187 3.92 -4.55 -1.37
C LEU A 187 4.66 -5.85 -0.99
N ASN A 188 5.93 -5.69 -0.67
CA ASN A 188 6.74 -6.77 -0.14
C ASN A 188 6.81 -6.73 1.40
N ASP A 189 7.46 -7.75 1.95
CA ASP A 189 7.67 -7.91 3.39
C ASP A 189 8.58 -6.85 3.99
N GLN A 190 9.55 -6.31 3.25
CA GLN A 190 10.47 -5.29 3.75
C GLN A 190 9.72 -3.98 4.07
N VAL A 191 8.92 -3.50 3.12
CA VAL A 191 8.04 -2.34 3.30
C VAL A 191 7.06 -2.57 4.46
N MET A 192 6.41 -3.74 4.50
CA MET A 192 5.46 -4.11 5.55
C MET A 192 6.10 -4.04 6.94
N ASN A 193 7.28 -4.64 7.10
CA ASN A 193 7.95 -4.76 8.38
C ASN A 193 8.55 -3.43 8.86
N MET A 194 9.20 -2.67 7.97
CA MET A 194 9.79 -1.38 8.35
C MET A 194 8.70 -0.36 8.71
N TYR A 195 7.59 -0.31 7.96
CA TYR A 195 6.48 0.58 8.32
C TYR A 195 5.83 0.17 9.65
N GLY A 196 5.74 -1.14 9.91
CA GLY A 196 5.36 -1.69 11.22
C GLY A 196 6.23 -1.16 12.37
N GLU A 197 7.55 -1.11 12.17
CA GLU A 197 8.49 -0.56 13.15
C GLU A 197 8.28 0.94 13.39
N LEU A 198 8.03 1.73 12.33
CA LEU A 198 7.68 3.16 12.47
C LEU A 198 6.40 3.38 13.28
N MET A 199 5.38 2.53 13.08
CA MET A 199 4.12 2.61 13.84
C MET A 199 4.33 2.33 15.32
N MET A 200 5.14 1.31 15.67
CA MET A 200 5.46 1.01 17.07
C MET A 200 6.12 2.19 17.76
N ASP A 201 7.08 2.85 17.10
CA ASP A 201 7.79 4.00 17.67
C ASP A 201 6.86 5.21 17.81
N SER A 202 5.99 5.45 16.82
CA SER A 202 5.02 6.55 16.87
C SER A 202 3.98 6.43 18.00
N ALA A 203 3.77 5.21 18.50
CA ALA A 203 2.82 4.91 19.57
C ALA A 203 3.51 4.66 20.93
N ASN A 204 4.74 5.14 21.12
CA ASN A 204 5.53 4.92 22.34
C ASN A 204 5.58 3.45 22.76
N HIS A 205 5.59 2.53 21.78
CA HIS A 205 5.55 1.08 21.98
C HIS A 205 4.33 0.54 22.75
N GLU A 206 3.23 1.29 22.90
CA GLU A 206 1.95 0.78 23.40
C GLU A 206 1.32 -0.22 22.42
N VAL A 207 1.62 -0.06 21.13
CA VAL A 207 1.25 -0.97 20.05
C VAL A 207 2.45 -1.84 19.70
N HIS A 208 2.22 -3.14 19.48
CA HIS A 208 3.24 -4.04 18.97
C HIS A 208 2.86 -4.61 17.61
N PHE A 209 3.68 -4.34 16.61
CA PHE A 209 3.53 -4.84 15.25
C PHE A 209 4.44 -6.07 15.05
N LEU A 210 3.84 -7.23 14.82
CA LEU A 210 4.57 -8.47 14.63
C LEU A 210 5.18 -8.51 13.23
N ASN A 211 6.35 -9.13 13.14
CA ASN A 211 7.00 -9.34 11.85
C ASN A 211 6.11 -10.22 10.93
N SER A 212 6.05 -9.89 9.65
CA SER A 212 5.19 -10.53 8.64
C SER A 212 5.44 -12.03 8.44
N PHE A 213 6.60 -12.55 8.84
CA PHE A 213 6.91 -13.97 8.81
C PHE A 213 6.35 -14.75 10.02
N PHE A 214 5.90 -14.04 11.07
CA PHE A 214 5.45 -14.64 12.33
C PHE A 214 4.34 -15.67 12.13
N HIS A 215 3.23 -15.27 11.47
CA HIS A 215 2.10 -16.18 11.28
C HIS A 215 2.50 -17.41 10.45
N ARG A 216 3.29 -17.22 9.40
CA ARG A 216 3.79 -18.35 8.60
C ARG A 216 4.59 -19.33 9.44
N GLN A 217 5.50 -18.82 10.28
CA GLN A 217 6.32 -19.63 11.16
C GLN A 217 5.48 -20.36 12.23
N LEU A 218 4.50 -19.67 12.82
CA LEU A 218 3.55 -20.27 13.76
C LEU A 218 2.79 -21.44 13.12
N MET A 219 2.36 -21.28 11.87
CA MET A 219 1.60 -22.32 11.16
C MET A 219 2.45 -23.51 10.74
N THR A 220 3.75 -23.33 10.49
CA THR A 220 4.64 -24.41 10.05
C THR A 220 5.30 -25.15 11.21
N LYS A 221 5.69 -24.44 12.27
CA LYS A 221 6.47 -24.98 13.39
C LYS A 221 5.74 -24.95 14.73
N GLY A 222 4.50 -24.46 14.77
CA GLY A 222 3.75 -24.32 16.03
C GLY A 222 4.35 -23.25 16.95
N TYR A 223 3.90 -23.27 18.21
CA TYR A 223 4.35 -22.33 19.24
C TYR A 223 5.87 -22.37 19.45
N ASP A 224 6.47 -23.56 19.49
CA ASP A 224 7.91 -23.72 19.69
C ASP A 224 8.77 -23.02 18.63
N GLY A 225 8.26 -22.89 17.40
CA GLY A 225 8.95 -22.18 16.32
C GLY A 225 8.94 -20.67 16.45
N VAL A 226 8.05 -20.11 17.28
CA VAL A 226 7.87 -18.66 17.46
C VAL A 226 8.05 -18.17 18.91
N LYS A 227 8.13 -19.06 19.91
CA LYS A 227 8.23 -18.69 21.34
C LYS A 227 9.38 -17.73 21.69
N ARG A 228 10.45 -17.70 20.88
CA ARG A 228 11.60 -16.80 21.08
C ARG A 228 11.44 -15.43 20.41
N TRP A 229 10.46 -15.26 19.52
CA TRP A 229 10.28 -14.02 18.75
C TRP A 229 9.84 -12.87 19.65
N THR A 230 9.16 -13.18 20.75
CA THR A 230 8.69 -12.24 21.77
C THR A 230 9.48 -12.41 23.07
N LYS A 231 10.72 -12.96 23.01
CA LYS A 231 11.53 -13.16 24.21
C LYS A 231 11.82 -11.86 24.96
N GLN A 232 12.03 -10.78 24.21
CA GLN A 232 12.36 -9.44 24.73
C GLN A 232 11.18 -8.47 24.72
N VAL A 233 9.97 -8.97 24.44
CA VAL A 233 8.77 -8.13 24.34
C VAL A 233 7.71 -8.72 25.25
N ASP A 234 7.27 -7.93 26.22
CA ASP A 234 6.06 -8.24 26.97
C ASP A 234 4.84 -7.87 26.12
N LEU A 235 4.15 -8.89 25.59
CA LEU A 235 2.93 -8.69 24.79
C LEU A 235 1.72 -8.27 25.64
N PHE A 236 1.74 -8.55 26.94
CA PHE A 236 0.57 -8.40 27.81
C PHE A 236 0.40 -6.98 28.34
N SER A 237 1.50 -6.21 28.42
CA SER A 237 1.47 -4.77 28.70
C SER A 237 1.06 -3.91 27.51
N LYS A 238 0.99 -4.47 26.30
CA LYS A 238 0.58 -3.72 25.10
C LYS A 238 -0.91 -3.48 25.10
N SER A 239 -1.34 -2.34 24.58
CA SER A 239 -2.77 -2.06 24.36
C SER A 239 -3.30 -2.76 23.11
N LEU A 240 -2.46 -2.87 22.07
CA LEU A 240 -2.84 -3.42 20.77
C LEU A 240 -1.69 -4.24 20.16
N LEU A 241 -2.02 -5.43 19.64
CA LEU A 241 -1.11 -6.24 18.83
C LEU A 241 -1.59 -6.28 17.39
N LEU A 242 -0.70 -6.00 16.44
CA LEU A 242 -0.97 -6.02 15.01
C LEU A 242 -0.19 -7.15 14.36
N VAL A 243 -0.87 -8.11 13.75
CA VAL A 243 -0.28 -9.29 13.12
C VAL A 243 -0.57 -9.25 11.62
N PRO A 244 0.33 -8.72 10.79
CA PRO A 244 0.22 -8.85 9.34
C PRO A 244 0.34 -10.33 8.94
N VAL A 245 -0.56 -10.78 8.07
CA VAL A 245 -0.62 -12.16 7.63
C VAL A 245 -0.52 -12.22 6.12
N HIS A 246 0.55 -12.87 5.63
CA HIS A 246 0.73 -13.14 4.22
C HIS A 246 0.22 -14.54 3.84
N LEU A 247 -0.75 -14.60 2.95
CA LEU A 247 -1.41 -15.82 2.48
C LEU A 247 -1.20 -16.01 0.99
N GLU A 248 -0.01 -16.50 0.63
CA GLU A 248 0.46 -16.70 -0.74
C GLU A 248 0.56 -15.41 -1.56
N VAL A 249 -0.58 -14.83 -1.95
CA VAL A 249 -0.70 -13.66 -2.83
C VAL A 249 -1.58 -12.56 -2.22
N HIS A 250 -1.95 -12.71 -0.95
CA HIS A 250 -2.88 -11.82 -0.26
C HIS A 250 -2.34 -11.41 1.11
N TRP A 251 -2.49 -10.15 1.46
CA TRP A 251 -2.22 -9.62 2.79
C TRP A 251 -3.53 -9.37 3.52
N CYS A 252 -3.62 -9.85 4.75
CA CYS A 252 -4.65 -9.45 5.70
C CYS A 252 -4.01 -9.13 7.05
N LEU A 253 -4.80 -8.57 7.97
CA LEU A 253 -4.34 -8.16 9.29
C LEU A 253 -5.21 -8.79 10.36
N VAL A 254 -4.58 -9.34 11.39
CA VAL A 254 -5.27 -9.65 12.65
C VAL A 254 -4.85 -8.63 13.68
N ALA A 255 -5.81 -7.98 14.34
CA ALA A 255 -5.57 -7.12 15.48
C ALA A 255 -6.05 -7.79 16.76
N ALA A 256 -5.23 -7.79 17.80
CA ALA A 256 -5.63 -8.19 19.15
C ALA A 256 -5.66 -6.94 20.04
N ASP A 257 -6.88 -6.50 20.37
CA ASP A 257 -7.12 -5.42 21.32
C ASP A 257 -7.09 -6.02 22.72
N ASN A 258 -5.99 -5.78 23.44
CA ASN A 258 -5.77 -6.34 24.77
C ASN A 258 -6.66 -5.67 25.83
N ILE A 259 -7.11 -4.43 25.57
CA ILE A 259 -7.97 -3.65 26.48
C ILE A 259 -9.40 -4.17 26.40
N ARG A 260 -9.94 -4.29 25.18
CA ARG A 260 -11.31 -4.78 24.93
C ARG A 260 -11.42 -6.30 24.86
N LYS A 261 -10.29 -7.02 24.94
CA LYS A 261 -10.20 -8.48 24.77
C LYS A 261 -10.89 -8.95 23.47
N ARG A 262 -10.53 -8.31 22.36
CA ARG A 262 -11.14 -8.56 21.04
C ARG A 262 -10.09 -8.90 20.00
N ILE A 263 -10.30 -9.99 19.27
CA ILE A 263 -9.51 -10.35 18.08
C ILE A 263 -10.31 -9.96 16.85
N CYS A 264 -9.78 -9.08 16.01
CA CYS A 264 -10.43 -8.60 14.79
C CYS A 264 -9.64 -9.03 13.56
N LEU A 265 -10.34 -9.50 12.52
CA LEU A 265 -9.75 -9.75 11.21
C LEU A 265 -10.08 -8.59 10.25
N TYR A 266 -9.06 -8.00 9.66
CA TYR A 266 -9.18 -7.00 8.61
C TYR A 266 -8.70 -7.60 7.28
N ASP A 267 -9.65 -7.81 6.37
CA ASP A 267 -9.43 -8.40 5.05
C ASP A 267 -10.15 -7.56 3.99
N SER A 268 -9.38 -6.79 3.22
CA SER A 268 -9.88 -5.90 2.17
C SER A 268 -10.50 -6.64 0.97
N GLN A 269 -10.33 -7.96 0.85
CA GLN A 269 -10.96 -8.77 -0.20
C GLN A 269 -12.16 -9.58 0.30
N GLY A 270 -12.46 -9.55 1.61
CA GLY A 270 -13.59 -10.27 2.17
C GLY A 270 -13.49 -11.79 2.06
N ASN A 271 -12.29 -12.37 2.01
CA ASN A 271 -12.10 -13.82 1.94
C ASN A 271 -12.40 -14.53 3.29
N ALA A 272 -12.74 -13.76 4.35
CA ALA A 272 -13.25 -14.19 5.65
C ALA A 272 -12.56 -15.45 6.20
N LEU A 273 -11.26 -15.33 6.47
CA LEU A 273 -10.43 -16.43 6.94
C LEU A 273 -10.43 -16.54 8.46
N GLN A 274 -11.60 -16.87 9.04
CA GLN A 274 -11.81 -17.03 10.49
C GLN A 274 -10.76 -17.91 11.17
N LYS A 275 -10.20 -18.87 10.46
CA LYS A 275 -9.13 -19.71 10.98
C LYS A 275 -7.88 -18.90 11.36
N VAL A 276 -7.54 -17.86 10.62
CA VAL A 276 -6.36 -17.01 10.85
C VAL A 276 -6.49 -16.28 12.19
N ALA A 277 -7.61 -15.60 12.43
CA ALA A 277 -7.91 -14.94 13.71
C ALA A 277 -7.84 -15.93 14.89
N ARG A 278 -8.44 -17.12 14.74
CA ARG A 278 -8.40 -18.17 15.78
C ARG A 278 -6.99 -18.70 16.05
N ASN A 279 -6.13 -18.81 15.03
CA ASN A 279 -4.75 -19.26 15.20
C ASN A 279 -3.95 -18.24 16.03
N VAL A 280 -4.13 -16.95 15.76
CA VAL A 280 -3.50 -15.87 16.53
C VAL A 280 -4.01 -15.88 17.97
N LEU A 281 -5.32 -16.00 18.18
CA LEU A 281 -5.88 -16.13 19.54
C LEU A 281 -5.29 -17.33 20.27
N LYS A 282 -5.23 -18.51 19.63
CA LYS A 282 -4.61 -19.71 20.21
C LYS A 282 -3.15 -19.48 20.60
N TYR A 283 -2.39 -18.76 19.75
CA TYR A 283 -1.01 -18.39 20.09
C TYR A 283 -0.96 -17.54 21.36
N LEU A 284 -1.79 -16.47 21.45
CA LEU A 284 -1.81 -15.58 22.60
C LEU A 284 -2.18 -16.32 23.90
N MET A 285 -3.14 -17.26 23.84
CA MET A 285 -3.50 -18.09 25.00
C MET A 285 -2.35 -19.01 25.41
N THR A 286 -1.62 -19.56 24.43
CA THR A 286 -0.46 -20.42 24.71
C THR A 286 0.68 -19.61 25.33
N GLU A 287 1.00 -18.43 24.78
CA GLU A 287 2.01 -17.53 25.33
C GLU A 287 1.63 -17.08 26.74
N ALA A 288 0.35 -16.73 27.00
CA ALA A 288 -0.12 -16.35 28.32
C ALA A 288 0.11 -17.45 29.36
N LYS A 289 -0.25 -18.69 29.02
CA LYS A 289 -0.02 -19.86 29.89
C LYS A 289 1.46 -20.07 30.19
N GLU A 290 2.32 -20.01 29.17
CA GLU A 290 3.76 -20.19 29.31
C GLU A 290 4.42 -19.08 30.14
N ARG A 291 3.88 -17.87 30.06
CA ARG A 291 4.32 -16.69 30.83
C ARG A 291 3.61 -16.54 32.17
N LYS A 292 2.73 -17.49 32.53
CA LYS A 292 1.93 -17.51 33.76
C LYS A 292 1.02 -16.28 33.93
N GLN A 293 0.49 -15.77 32.83
CA GLN A 293 -0.40 -14.60 32.76
C GLN A 293 -1.87 -15.03 32.78
N THR A 294 -2.31 -15.65 33.88
CA THR A 294 -3.64 -16.28 33.98
C THR A 294 -4.81 -15.30 33.79
N ALA A 295 -4.66 -14.05 34.25
CA ALA A 295 -5.67 -13.00 34.08
C ALA A 295 -5.90 -12.63 32.59
N PHE A 296 -4.91 -12.88 31.73
CA PHE A 296 -5.01 -12.55 30.31
C PHE A 296 -5.88 -13.55 29.53
N GLU A 297 -6.07 -14.77 30.02
CA GLU A 297 -6.70 -15.87 29.29
C GLU A 297 -8.23 -15.70 29.12
N ASN A 298 -8.87 -14.91 29.99
CA ASN A 298 -10.33 -14.81 30.06
C ASN A 298 -10.89 -13.62 29.24
N GLY A 299 -12.13 -13.76 28.76
CA GLY A 299 -12.92 -12.67 28.17
C GLY A 299 -12.68 -12.38 26.70
N TRP A 300 -11.85 -13.16 26.00
CA TRP A 300 -11.56 -12.95 24.58
C TRP A 300 -12.74 -13.27 23.67
N THR A 301 -13.06 -12.33 22.78
CA THR A 301 -14.07 -12.51 21.73
C THR A 301 -13.44 -12.37 20.34
N VAL A 302 -14.00 -13.08 19.36
CA VAL A 302 -13.57 -12.96 17.96
C VAL A 302 -14.55 -12.08 17.18
N SER A 303 -14.07 -10.89 16.92
CA SER A 303 -14.54 -9.80 16.08
C SER A 303 -14.52 -10.02 14.58
N PHE A 304 -15.64 -9.85 13.87
CA PHE A 304 -15.62 -9.57 12.43
C PHE A 304 -16.37 -8.26 12.22
N ASP A 305 -15.63 -7.16 12.08
CA ASP A 305 -16.25 -5.86 11.77
C ASP A 305 -16.71 -5.91 10.30
N GLU A 306 -18.01 -5.75 10.08
CA GLU A 306 -18.63 -5.91 8.76
C GLU A 306 -18.40 -4.69 7.84
N GLU A 307 -17.96 -3.55 8.39
CA GLU A 307 -17.85 -2.27 7.68
C GLU A 307 -16.40 -1.75 7.59
N ILE A 308 -15.48 -2.59 7.11
CA ILE A 308 -14.11 -2.15 6.81
C ILE A 308 -13.98 -1.76 5.32
N PRO A 309 -13.20 -0.72 4.98
CA PRO A 309 -12.93 -0.35 3.58
C PRO A 309 -12.46 -1.53 2.74
N GLN A 310 -13.11 -1.81 1.62
CA GLN A 310 -12.75 -2.93 0.74
C GLN A 310 -11.92 -2.47 -0.46
N GLN A 311 -11.00 -3.33 -0.93
CA GLN A 311 -10.27 -3.08 -2.18
C GLN A 311 -11.12 -3.49 -3.38
N SER A 312 -10.92 -2.83 -4.52
CA SER A 312 -11.59 -3.17 -5.78
C SER A 312 -10.66 -3.77 -6.83
N ASN A 313 -9.41 -4.08 -6.46
CA ASN A 313 -8.39 -4.67 -7.32
C ASN A 313 -7.69 -5.86 -6.63
N GLU A 314 -6.60 -6.36 -7.19
CA GLU A 314 -5.91 -7.57 -6.71
C GLU A 314 -4.57 -7.29 -5.99
N ASN A 315 -4.14 -6.03 -5.91
CA ASN A 315 -2.75 -5.64 -5.59
C ASN A 315 -2.61 -4.70 -4.39
N ASP A 316 -3.69 -4.03 -3.98
CA ASP A 316 -3.61 -3.06 -2.88
C ASP A 316 -3.77 -3.67 -1.48
N CYS A 317 -3.94 -4.99 -1.36
CA CYS A 317 -4.15 -5.67 -0.07
C CYS A 317 -3.08 -5.31 0.97
N GLY A 318 -1.81 -5.22 0.56
CA GLY A 318 -0.74 -4.78 1.45
C GLY A 318 -0.89 -3.33 1.93
N VAL A 319 -1.34 -2.43 1.05
CA VAL A 319 -1.57 -1.01 1.40
C VAL A 319 -2.75 -0.88 2.35
N PHE A 320 -3.84 -1.62 2.11
CA PHE A 320 -4.97 -1.67 3.04
C PHE A 320 -4.53 -2.18 4.42
N VAL A 321 -3.71 -3.24 4.49
CA VAL A 321 -3.16 -3.72 5.77
C VAL A 321 -2.36 -2.64 6.51
N LEU A 322 -1.49 -1.90 5.80
CA LEU A 322 -0.74 -0.80 6.41
C LEU A 322 -1.66 0.34 6.86
N GLU A 323 -2.71 0.66 6.09
CA GLU A 323 -3.64 1.73 6.44
C GLU A 323 -4.53 1.37 7.62
N TYR A 324 -5.06 0.15 7.67
CA TYR A 324 -5.79 -0.34 8.84
C TYR A 324 -4.90 -0.27 10.08
N SER A 325 -3.67 -0.77 9.97
CA SER A 325 -2.69 -0.78 11.06
C SER A 325 -2.42 0.62 11.58
N ARG A 326 -2.24 1.57 10.67
CA ARG A 326 -1.99 2.98 10.98
C ARG A 326 -3.20 3.62 11.67
N CYS A 327 -4.40 3.46 11.14
CA CYS A 327 -5.62 4.00 11.76
C CYS A 327 -5.82 3.44 13.17
N LEU A 328 -5.66 2.13 13.34
CA LEU A 328 -5.79 1.48 14.65
C LEU A 328 -4.72 1.98 15.64
N THR A 329 -3.47 2.11 15.18
CA THR A 329 -2.35 2.64 15.99
C THR A 329 -2.61 4.07 16.45
N LEU A 330 -3.17 4.91 15.57
CA LEU A 330 -3.47 6.32 15.85
C LEU A 330 -4.84 6.54 16.49
N GLY A 331 -5.62 5.49 16.77
CA GLY A 331 -6.99 5.60 17.28
C GLY A 331 -7.95 6.33 16.34
N LYS A 332 -7.67 6.35 15.03
CA LYS A 332 -8.48 7.01 13.99
C LYS A 332 -9.49 6.04 13.36
N PRO A 333 -10.68 6.53 12.93
CA PRO A 333 -11.63 5.71 12.21
C PRO A 333 -11.06 5.27 10.85
N LEU A 334 -11.58 4.16 10.32
CA LEU A 334 -11.22 3.62 9.00
C LEU A 334 -11.90 4.40 7.86
N ASN A 335 -11.73 5.72 7.84
CA ASN A 335 -12.37 6.62 6.88
C ASN A 335 -11.52 6.81 5.63
N PHE A 336 -11.36 5.73 4.85
CA PHE A 336 -10.70 5.77 3.55
C PHE A 336 -11.35 4.78 2.59
N SER A 337 -11.02 4.90 1.32
CA SER A 337 -11.54 4.05 0.26
C SER A 337 -10.45 3.67 -0.72
N GLN A 338 -10.80 2.80 -1.67
CA GLN A 338 -9.94 2.48 -2.81
C GLN A 338 -9.46 3.72 -3.59
N ARG A 339 -10.24 4.82 -3.60
CA ARG A 339 -9.89 6.06 -4.32
C ARG A 339 -8.70 6.79 -3.68
N ASP A 340 -8.47 6.57 -2.39
CA ASP A 340 -7.43 7.24 -1.62
C ASP A 340 -6.08 6.51 -1.70
N ILE A 341 -6.08 5.25 -2.14
CA ILE A 341 -4.89 4.39 -2.18
C ILE A 341 -3.71 5.00 -2.95
N PRO A 342 -3.87 5.68 -4.10
CA PRO A 342 -2.76 6.36 -4.75
C PRO A 342 -2.12 7.45 -3.88
N LYS A 343 -2.91 8.19 -3.09
CA LYS A 343 -2.40 9.19 -2.14
C LYS A 343 -1.71 8.51 -0.96
N ILE A 344 -2.31 7.46 -0.42
CA ILE A 344 -1.79 6.68 0.72
C ILE A 344 -0.45 6.02 0.37
N ARG A 345 -0.31 5.42 -0.82
CA ARG A 345 0.95 4.85 -1.32
C ARG A 345 2.09 5.87 -1.29
N LYS A 346 1.83 7.09 -1.77
CA LYS A 346 2.80 8.20 -1.76
C LYS A 346 3.14 8.65 -0.34
N ARG A 347 2.15 8.69 0.56
CA ARG A 347 2.37 9.02 1.98
C ARG A 347 3.25 7.98 2.65
N ILE A 348 2.94 6.69 2.51
CA ILE A 348 3.75 5.59 3.07
C ILE A 348 5.19 5.67 2.56
N TYR A 349 5.38 5.94 1.26
CA TYR A 349 6.72 6.13 0.69
C TYR A 349 7.48 7.26 1.39
N LYS A 350 6.87 8.46 1.50
CA LYS A 350 7.50 9.60 2.19
C LYS A 350 7.84 9.25 3.64
N GLU A 351 6.88 8.70 4.37
CA GLU A 351 7.05 8.31 5.78
C GLU A 351 8.16 7.27 6.00
N LEU A 352 8.35 6.36 5.05
CA LEU A 352 9.48 5.42 5.07
C LEU A 352 10.81 6.14 4.88
N CYS A 353 10.93 6.99 3.86
CA CYS A 353 12.16 7.76 3.61
C CYS A 353 12.48 8.76 4.73
N ASP A 354 11.45 9.39 5.28
CA ASP A 354 11.56 10.34 6.39
C ASP A 354 11.72 9.61 7.75
N CYS A 355 11.62 8.28 7.76
CA CYS A 355 11.67 7.41 8.94
C CYS A 355 10.71 7.87 10.05
N LYS A 356 9.50 8.31 9.68
CA LYS A 356 8.54 8.92 10.61
C LYS A 356 7.10 8.80 10.12
N ILE A 357 6.18 8.48 11.04
CA ILE A 357 4.73 8.59 10.83
C ILE A 357 4.30 10.05 10.95
N HIS A 358 3.68 10.61 9.90
CA HIS A 358 3.14 11.96 9.91
C HIS A 358 1.72 11.97 10.49
N LEU A 359 1.43 12.77 11.51
CA LEU A 359 0.12 12.75 12.19
C LEU A 359 -1.01 13.45 11.41
N GLN A 360 -0.65 14.21 10.37
CA GLN A 360 -1.54 14.99 9.50
C GLN A 360 -1.25 14.68 8.02
N ASP A 361 -2.29 14.71 7.17
CA ASP A 361 -2.29 14.29 5.76
C ASP A 361 -2.15 15.42 4.72
#